data_AF-A0A0H4PDK5-F1
#
_entry.id   AF-A0A0H4PDK5-F1
#
_cell.length_a   1.000
_cell.length_b   1.000
_cell.length_c   1.000
_cell.angle_alpha   90.00
_cell.angle_beta   90.00
_cell.angle_gamma   90.00
#
_symmetry.space_group_name_H-M   'P 1'
#
loop_
_entity.id
_entity.type
_entity.pdbx_description
1 polymer ?
#
loop_
_entity_poly.entity_id
_entity_poly.type
_entity_poly.pdbx_seq_one_letter_code
_entity_poly.pdbx_strand_id
1 'polypeptide(L)'
;MNKYSFLILLSFLFCFSCDVFDGPANSCSVSDPINDLPWLNTMKEGYISEYNYIGQATYEGETVFYFASCCPLCNWALKSYNCSGEKIEESHTLEDLKNKKVIWKTEDSKCTFD
;
A
#
# COMPACT_ATOMS: atom_id res chain seq x y z
N MET A 1 3.85 44.53 30.80
CA MET A 1 3.16 43.26 30.45
C MET A 1 2.20 43.55 29.32
N ASN A 2 2.63 43.32 28.08
CA ASN A 2 1.89 43.75 26.91
C ASN A 2 0.83 42.69 26.59
N LYS A 3 -0.44 43.02 26.81
CA LYS A 3 -1.62 42.14 26.66
C LYS A 3 -1.80 41.53 25.26
N TYR A 4 -1.06 42.01 24.26
CA TYR A 4 -1.13 41.54 22.87
C TYR A 4 -0.20 40.37 22.58
N SER A 5 0.75 40.06 23.47
CA SER A 5 1.71 38.97 23.25
C SER A 5 1.06 37.57 23.33
N PHE A 6 -0.10 37.45 23.99
CA PHE A 6 -0.80 36.17 24.16
C PHE A 6 -1.69 35.79 22.97
N LEU A 7 -2.05 36.74 22.09
CA LEU A 7 -2.90 36.50 20.93
C LEU A 7 -2.14 35.96 19.71
N ILE A 8 -0.82 36.14 19.66
CA ILE A 8 0.02 35.66 18.55
C ILE A 8 0.39 34.18 18.72
N LEU A 9 0.37 33.65 19.94
CA LEU A 9 0.74 32.25 20.23
C LEU A 9 -0.37 31.24 19.89
N LEU A 10 -1.62 31.68 19.70
CA LEU A 10 -2.77 30.79 19.46
C LEU A 10 -3.00 30.51 17.96
N SER A 11 -2.38 31.27 17.06
CA SER A 11 -2.55 31.12 15.60
C SER A 11 -1.62 30.11 14.93
N PHE A 12 -0.68 29.51 15.67
CA PHE A 12 0.27 28.53 15.11
C PHE A 12 -0.21 27.07 15.17
N LEU A 13 -1.44 26.81 15.61
CA LEU A 13 -1.99 25.46 15.79
C LEU A 13 -2.83 24.94 14.61
N PHE A 14 -2.92 25.66 13.48
CA PHE A 14 -3.87 25.33 12.40
C PHE A 14 -3.26 25.08 11.01
N CYS A 15 -2.02 24.60 10.92
CA CYS A 15 -1.41 24.29 9.60
C CYS A 15 -0.93 22.84 9.44
N PHE A 16 -1.69 21.87 9.95
CA PHE A 16 -1.68 20.51 9.39
C PHE A 16 -2.98 20.28 8.61
N SER A 17 -3.20 21.10 7.57
CA SER A 17 -4.04 20.67 6.46
C SER A 17 -3.17 19.73 5.65
N CYS A 18 -3.43 18.43 5.75
CA CYS A 18 -2.90 17.47 4.81
C CYS A 18 -3.46 17.87 3.44
N ASP A 19 -2.61 18.29 2.51
CA ASP A 19 -3.06 18.57 1.14
C ASP A 19 -3.74 17.31 0.59
N VAL A 20 -5.02 17.43 0.28
CA VAL A 20 -5.69 16.44 -0.56
C VAL A 20 -5.15 16.68 -1.96
N PHE A 21 -4.14 15.88 -2.33
CA PHE A 21 -3.44 15.98 -3.59
C PHE A 21 -4.30 15.43 -4.73
N ASP A 22 -4.83 16.31 -5.57
CA ASP A 22 -5.56 16.00 -6.82
C ASP A 22 -4.60 15.69 -7.98
N GLY A 23 -3.72 14.71 -7.81
CA GLY A 23 -2.86 14.16 -8.88
C GLY A 23 -2.89 12.64 -8.90
N PRO A 24 -2.35 11.99 -9.95
CA PRO A 24 -2.54 10.55 -10.19
C PRO A 24 -2.02 9.72 -9.00
N ALA A 25 -2.97 9.18 -8.21
CA ALA A 25 -2.83 8.25 -7.09
C ALA A 25 -1.40 7.94 -6.61
N ASN A 26 -0.89 8.81 -5.74
CA ASN A 26 0.41 8.66 -5.11
C ASN A 26 0.35 7.61 -3.97
N SER A 27 0.77 6.38 -4.25
CA SER A 27 1.49 5.47 -3.34
C SER A 27 1.17 5.52 -1.83
N CYS A 28 -0.11 5.56 -1.42
CA CYS A 28 -0.51 5.70 0.00
C CYS A 28 0.30 6.75 0.80
N SER A 29 0.90 7.74 0.12
CA SER A 29 1.86 8.72 0.64
C SER A 29 3.06 8.17 1.44
N VAL A 30 3.50 6.93 1.19
CA VAL A 30 4.67 6.32 1.87
C VAL A 30 5.77 5.93 0.88
N SER A 31 7.02 5.97 1.34
CA SER A 31 8.19 5.63 0.53
C SER A 31 8.50 4.14 0.51
N ASP A 32 8.29 3.44 1.63
CA ASP A 32 8.53 2.02 1.77
C ASP A 32 7.27 1.35 2.36
N PRO A 33 6.28 0.99 1.51
CA PRO A 33 5.01 0.48 1.98
C PRO A 33 5.13 -0.73 2.91
N ILE A 34 6.15 -1.58 2.72
CA ILE A 34 6.34 -2.79 3.51
C ILE A 34 6.71 -2.47 4.96
N ASN A 35 7.46 -1.39 5.18
CA ASN A 35 7.92 -0.99 6.52
C ASN A 35 7.07 0.15 7.11
N ASP A 36 6.47 0.98 6.26
CA ASP A 36 5.73 2.19 6.65
C ASP A 36 4.22 1.93 6.86
N LEU A 37 3.66 0.84 6.33
CA LEU A 37 2.26 0.44 6.57
C LEU A 37 2.19 -0.75 7.55
N PRO A 38 1.77 -0.53 8.81
CA PRO A 38 1.78 -1.58 9.83
C PRO A 38 0.93 -2.81 9.47
N TRP A 39 -0.23 -2.58 8.83
CA TRP A 39 -1.13 -3.65 8.41
C TRP A 39 -0.48 -4.55 7.35
N LEU A 40 0.30 -3.96 6.44
CA LEU A 40 0.96 -4.66 5.35
C LEU A 40 2.13 -5.49 5.88
N ASN A 41 2.93 -4.91 6.79
CA ASN A 41 3.99 -5.63 7.48
C ASN A 41 3.46 -6.85 8.24
N THR A 42 2.34 -6.68 8.96
CA THR A 42 1.71 -7.78 9.71
C THR A 42 1.22 -8.89 8.77
N MET A 43 0.57 -8.55 7.66
CA MET A 43 0.10 -9.57 6.71
C MET A 43 1.24 -10.29 5.99
N LYS A 44 2.34 -9.59 5.70
CA LYS A 44 3.56 -10.17 5.13
C LYS A 44 4.11 -11.32 5.99
N GLU A 45 4.08 -11.20 7.31
CA GLU A 45 4.58 -12.24 8.23
C GLU A 45 3.82 -13.57 8.08
N GLY A 46 2.56 -13.55 7.62
CA GLY A 46 1.78 -14.74 7.30
C GLY A 46 1.98 -15.28 5.88
N TYR A 47 2.75 -14.59 5.03
CA TYR A 47 2.82 -14.83 3.59
C TYR A 47 4.20 -15.38 3.14
N ILE A 48 4.72 -16.38 3.86
CA ILE A 48 6.13 -16.82 3.83
C ILE A 48 6.51 -17.91 2.82
N SER A 49 5.62 -18.31 1.91
CA SER A 49 5.95 -19.34 0.91
C SER A 49 6.93 -18.81 -0.14
N GLU A 50 7.85 -19.65 -0.63
CA GLU A 50 8.77 -19.33 -1.73
C GLU A 50 8.03 -18.97 -3.04
N TYR A 51 6.75 -19.35 -3.17
CA TYR A 51 5.91 -19.00 -4.32
C TYR A 51 5.08 -17.74 -4.11
N ASN A 52 5.10 -17.15 -2.92
CA ASN A 52 4.28 -16.00 -2.58
C ASN A 52 5.06 -14.70 -2.76
N TYR A 53 4.34 -13.66 -3.17
CA TYR A 53 4.88 -12.31 -3.29
C TYR A 53 3.79 -11.28 -3.05
N ILE A 54 4.23 -10.08 -2.70
CA ILE A 54 3.39 -8.91 -2.50
C ILE A 54 3.79 -7.88 -3.55
N GLY A 55 2.81 -7.38 -4.27
CA GLY A 55 3.00 -6.29 -5.21
C GLY A 55 2.15 -5.08 -4.88
N GLN A 56 2.51 -3.97 -5.50
CA GLN A 56 1.75 -2.74 -5.55
C GLN A 56 1.33 -2.50 -7.01
N ALA A 57 0.10 -2.03 -7.20
CA ALA A 57 -0.43 -1.75 -8.53
C ALA A 57 -1.45 -0.61 -8.47
N THR A 58 -1.93 -0.21 -9.64
CA THR A 58 -3.11 0.65 -9.80
C THR A 58 -4.30 -0.20 -10.21
N TYR A 59 -5.40 -0.13 -9.44
CA TYR A 59 -6.68 -0.74 -9.76
C TYR A 59 -7.76 0.35 -9.71
N GLU A 60 -8.56 0.48 -10.77
CA GLU A 60 -9.60 1.53 -10.89
C GLU A 60 -9.14 2.97 -10.60
N GLY A 61 -7.86 3.25 -10.81
CA GLY A 61 -7.26 4.56 -10.56
C GLY A 61 -6.69 4.74 -9.16
N GLU A 62 -6.87 3.77 -8.26
CA GLU A 62 -6.35 3.80 -6.89
C GLU A 62 -5.12 2.91 -6.72
N THR A 63 -4.27 3.23 -5.74
CA THR A 63 -3.17 2.35 -5.34
C THR A 63 -3.71 1.18 -4.52
N VAL A 64 -3.37 -0.04 -4.94
CA VAL A 64 -3.69 -1.27 -4.21
C VAL A 64 -2.44 -2.11 -3.98
N PHE A 65 -2.47 -2.89 -2.91
CA PHE A 65 -1.49 -3.93 -2.63
C PHE A 65 -2.12 -5.29 -2.86
N TYR A 66 -1.47 -6.11 -3.67
CA TYR A 66 -1.97 -7.42 -4.03
C TYR A 66 -1.03 -8.53 -3.53
N PHE A 67 -1.64 -9.60 -3.05
CA PHE A 67 -1.01 -10.80 -2.55
C PHE A 67 -1.28 -11.92 -3.55
N ALA A 68 -0.22 -12.44 -4.15
CA ALA A 68 -0.31 -13.40 -5.23
C ALA A 68 0.70 -14.54 -5.06
N SER A 69 0.49 -15.60 -5.83
CA SER A 69 1.39 -16.74 -5.90
C SER A 69 1.73 -17.08 -7.35
N CYS A 70 2.98 -17.45 -7.62
CA CYS A 70 3.37 -17.97 -8.93
C CYS A 70 3.29 -19.51 -9.00
N CYS A 71 2.79 -20.18 -7.95
CA CYS A 71 2.71 -21.64 -7.92
C CYS A 71 1.62 -22.14 -8.89
N PRO A 72 1.97 -22.87 -9.97
CA PRO A 72 1.01 -23.28 -10.99
C PRO A 72 0.08 -24.41 -10.54
N LEU A 73 0.45 -25.13 -9.46
CA LEU A 73 -0.30 -26.27 -8.93
C LEU A 73 -1.00 -25.96 -7.59
N CYS A 74 -0.83 -24.74 -7.06
CA CYS A 74 -1.44 -24.35 -5.80
C CYS A 74 -2.82 -23.76 -6.04
N ASN A 75 -3.77 -24.08 -5.17
CA ASN A 75 -5.05 -23.39 -5.15
C ASN A 75 -4.90 -22.05 -4.40
N TRP A 76 -4.64 -20.98 -5.13
CA TRP A 76 -4.53 -19.63 -4.57
C TRP A 76 -5.49 -18.68 -5.28
N ALA A 77 -5.86 -17.61 -4.59
CA ALA A 77 -6.67 -16.53 -5.13
C ALA A 77 -5.96 -15.21 -4.89
N LEU A 78 -6.07 -14.30 -5.86
CA LEU A 78 -5.61 -12.94 -5.72
C LEU A 78 -6.36 -12.27 -4.57
N LYS A 79 -5.62 -11.61 -3.68
CA LYS A 79 -6.21 -10.75 -2.65
C LYS A 79 -5.62 -9.36 -2.81
N SER A 80 -6.47 -8.35 -2.86
CA SER A 80 -6.03 -6.96 -2.98
C SER A 80 -6.59 -6.13 -1.85
N TYR A 81 -5.82 -5.12 -1.43
CA TYR A 81 -6.13 -4.24 -0.31
C TYR A 81 -5.82 -2.81 -0.69
N ASN A 82 -6.67 -1.87 -0.27
CA ASN A 82 -6.40 -0.43 -0.44
C ASN A 82 -5.37 0.08 0.58
N CYS A 83 -5.07 1.37 0.55
CA CYS A 83 -4.13 2.01 1.48
C CYS A 83 -4.50 1.89 2.96
N SER A 84 -5.79 1.79 3.27
CA SER A 84 -6.32 1.61 4.63
C SER A 84 -6.23 0.16 5.12
N GLY A 85 -5.78 -0.77 4.27
CA GLY A 85 -5.76 -2.20 4.58
C GLY A 85 -7.13 -2.87 4.47
N GLU A 86 -8.10 -2.20 3.83
CA GLU A 86 -9.42 -2.76 3.55
C GLU A 86 -9.34 -3.64 2.31
N LYS A 87 -9.97 -4.80 2.36
CA LYS A 87 -9.99 -5.74 1.25
C LYS A 87 -10.86 -5.22 0.12
N ILE A 88 -10.35 -5.33 -1.11
CA ILE A 88 -11.13 -5.14 -2.33
C ILE A 88 -11.97 -6.40 -2.53
N GLU A 89 -13.29 -6.26 -2.46
CA GLU A 89 -14.24 -7.39 -2.54
C GLU A 89 -14.64 -7.69 -4.00
N GLU A 90 -14.49 -6.73 -4.90
CA GLU A 90 -14.70 -6.89 -6.33
C GLU A 90 -13.72 -7.95 -6.87
N SER A 91 -14.27 -8.96 -7.57
CA SER A 91 -13.45 -9.97 -8.23
C SER A 91 -12.67 -9.34 -9.38
N HIS A 92 -11.35 -9.48 -9.34
CA HIS A 92 -10.43 -9.04 -10.38
C HIS A 92 -9.23 -9.99 -10.45
N THR A 93 -8.44 -9.85 -11.50
CA THR A 93 -7.28 -10.66 -11.81
C THR A 93 -6.01 -9.81 -11.84
N LEU A 94 -4.85 -10.46 -11.97
CA LEU A 94 -3.59 -9.75 -12.17
C LEU A 94 -3.56 -8.95 -13.48
N GLU A 95 -4.39 -9.28 -14.47
CA GLU A 95 -4.46 -8.57 -15.76
C GLU A 95 -5.15 -7.21 -15.63
N ASP A 96 -6.09 -7.08 -14.70
CA ASP A 96 -6.82 -5.84 -14.42
C ASP A 96 -5.93 -4.80 -13.70
N LEU A 97 -4.84 -5.26 -13.08
CA LEU A 97 -3.88 -4.43 -12.37
C LEU A 97 -2.87 -3.75 -13.31
N LYS A 98 -2.74 -2.43 -13.20
CA LYS A 98 -1.80 -1.61 -13.98
C LYS A 98 -0.57 -1.24 -13.14
N ASN A 99 0.53 -0.87 -13.79
CA ASN A 99 1.76 -0.40 -13.13
C ASN A 99 2.26 -1.34 -12.00
N LYS A 100 2.12 -2.64 -12.21
CA LYS A 100 2.47 -3.66 -11.22
C LYS A 100 3.96 -3.56 -10.88
N LYS A 101 4.26 -3.56 -9.58
CA LYS A 101 5.62 -3.62 -9.04
C LYS A 101 5.64 -4.60 -7.88
N VAL A 102 6.56 -5.56 -7.91
CA VAL A 102 6.81 -6.40 -6.74
C VAL A 102 7.55 -5.58 -5.70
N ILE A 103 6.97 -5.50 -4.49
CA ILE A 103 7.53 -4.74 -3.37
C ILE A 103 8.06 -5.65 -2.28
N TRP A 104 7.65 -6.93 -2.25
CA TRP A 104 8.21 -7.92 -1.36
C TRP A 104 8.06 -9.34 -1.90
N LYS A 105 9.07 -10.17 -1.58
CA LYS A 105 9.12 -11.61 -1.79
C LYS A 105 10.10 -12.22 -0.78
N THR A 106 10.05 -13.53 -0.60
CA THR A 106 11.07 -14.23 0.19
C THR A 106 12.42 -14.24 -0.54
N GLU A 107 13.51 -14.40 0.20
CA GLU A 107 14.87 -14.46 -0.38
C GLU A 107 15.04 -15.65 -1.33
N ASP A 108 14.40 -16.78 -1.01
CA ASP A 108 14.40 -18.04 -1.76
C ASP A 108 13.31 -18.12 -2.84
N SER A 109 12.64 -16.99 -3.13
CA SER A 109 11.46 -16.96 -3.99
C SER A 109 11.71 -17.64 -5.35
N LYS A 110 10.75 -18.50 -5.74
CA LYS A 110 10.72 -19.20 -7.04
C LYS A 110 10.04 -18.40 -8.14
N CYS A 111 9.43 -17.26 -7.79
CA CYS A 111 8.74 -16.43 -8.77
C CYS A 111 9.73 -15.63 -9.61
N THR A 112 9.42 -15.55 -10.91
CA THR A 112 10.17 -14.74 -11.88
C THR A 112 9.32 -13.52 -12.23
N PHE A 113 9.97 -12.37 -12.37
CA PHE A 113 9.33 -11.09 -12.66
C PHE A 113 10.08 -10.44 -13.82
N ASP A 114 9.34 -9.91 -14.78
CA ASP A 114 9.85 -9.19 -15.94
C ASP A 114 9.96 -7.67 -15.68
#